data_AF-A0A6M8BRF2-F1
#
_entry.id   AF-A0A6M8BRF2-F1
#
_cell.length_a   1.000
_cell.length_b   1.000
_cell.length_c   1.000
_cell.angle_alpha   90.00
_cell.angle_beta   90.00
_cell.angle_gamma   90.00
#
_symmetry.space_group_name_H-M   'P 1'
#
loop_
_entity.id
_entity.type
_entity.pdbx_description
1 polymer ?
#
loop_
_entity_poly.entity_id
_entity_poly.type
_entity_poly.pdbx_seq_one_letter_code
_entity_poly.pdbx_strand_id
1 'polypeptide(L)'
;MGLAVLGVAGCLGAIALLQVPQLRQIQTRSQTASLQEIQRDLESERVRLNVLEQAPSLGFDNLIASWTFLNFLQYFGDEPVRSRTDYTLSPEYFDVILRRDPRFLSAYTFLSTSTAMYAGDPQRAIALTNEGLKHLSPTLPPDSHYIWRTKAIDELLFLGDAAAARQSFETAADWAEASGQPEGQSVASLSRQTATFLANNPDSSYAQFAAWMMVLTNAPDRRTRSTAADRIKALGGDVVPQPDGTFQIKPPPSD
;
A
#
# COMPACT_ATOMS: atom_id res chain seq x y z
N MET A 1 -6.15 42.14 -10.63
CA MET A 1 -5.78 41.19 -9.56
C MET A 1 -6.82 41.06 -8.44
N GLY A 2 -7.45 42.14 -7.94
CA GLY A 2 -8.34 42.06 -6.75
C GLY A 2 -9.62 41.20 -6.90
N LEU A 3 -10.31 41.23 -8.05
CA LEU A 3 -11.57 40.50 -8.25
C LEU A 3 -11.40 38.98 -8.37
N ALA A 4 -10.31 38.51 -9.00
CA ALA A 4 -10.02 37.09 -9.12
C ALA A 4 -9.65 36.47 -7.75
N VAL A 5 -8.90 37.21 -6.92
CA VAL A 5 -8.54 36.78 -5.56
C VAL A 5 -9.78 36.71 -4.65
N LEU A 6 -10.69 37.68 -4.76
CA LEU A 6 -11.96 37.67 -4.03
C LEU A 6 -12.88 36.50 -4.46
N GLY A 7 -12.91 36.20 -5.76
CA GLY A 7 -13.67 35.06 -6.30
C GLY A 7 -13.15 33.71 -5.81
N VAL A 8 -11.82 33.51 -5.83
CA VAL A 8 -11.18 32.28 -5.32
C VAL A 8 -11.36 32.14 -3.81
N ALA A 9 -11.19 33.22 -3.05
CA ALA A 9 -11.42 33.22 -1.60
C ALA A 9 -12.90 32.90 -1.25
N GLY A 10 -13.85 33.44 -2.03
CA GLY A 10 -15.27 33.12 -1.88
C GLY A 10 -15.60 31.65 -2.16
N CYS A 11 -15.01 31.06 -3.21
CA CYS A 11 -15.19 29.64 -3.53
C CYS A 11 -14.60 28.74 -2.45
N LEU A 12 -13.39 29.03 -1.96
CA LEU A 12 -12.77 28.28 -0.86
C LEU A 12 -13.58 28.40 0.43
N GLY A 13 -14.13 29.59 0.74
CA GLY A 13 -15.02 29.79 1.88
C GLY A 13 -16.30 28.97 1.78
N ALA A 14 -16.93 28.93 0.59
CA ALA A 14 -18.12 28.11 0.36
C ALA A 14 -17.85 26.61 0.48
N ILE A 15 -16.72 26.14 -0.08
CA ILE A 15 -16.28 24.74 0.06
C ILE A 15 -16.06 24.41 1.53
N ALA A 16 -15.36 25.25 2.29
CA ALA A 16 -15.12 25.03 3.71
C ALA A 16 -16.44 24.98 4.51
N LEU A 17 -17.38 25.89 4.25
CA LEU A 17 -18.68 25.92 4.93
C LEU A 17 -19.52 24.66 4.65
N LEU A 18 -19.40 24.06 3.46
CA LEU A 18 -20.12 22.83 3.11
C LEU A 18 -19.39 21.57 3.59
N GLN A 19 -18.06 21.54 3.53
CA GLN A 19 -17.27 20.35 3.88
C GLN A 19 -17.04 20.19 5.38
N VAL A 20 -16.94 21.27 6.16
CA VAL A 20 -16.68 21.16 7.61
C VAL A 20 -17.81 20.43 8.36
N PRO A 21 -19.11 20.70 8.12
CA PRO A 21 -20.19 19.94 8.76
C PRO A 21 -20.18 18.46 8.37
N GLN A 22 -19.93 18.15 7.09
CA GLN A 22 -19.83 16.77 6.61
C GLN A 22 -18.66 16.04 7.25
N LEU A 23 -17.49 16.68 7.33
CA LEU A 23 -16.31 16.13 7.99
C LEU A 23 -16.57 15.88 9.48
N ARG A 24 -17.19 16.83 10.18
CA ARG A 24 -17.57 16.65 11.59
C ARG A 24 -18.54 15.49 11.75
N GLN A 25 -19.54 15.38 10.88
CA GLN A 25 -20.50 14.27 10.91
C GLN A 25 -19.81 12.91 10.70
N ILE A 26 -18.89 12.82 9.73
CA ILE A 26 -18.09 11.61 9.49
C ILE A 26 -17.27 11.28 10.75
N GLN A 27 -16.51 12.24 11.28
CA GLN A 27 -15.69 12.04 12.48
C GLN A 27 -16.51 11.63 13.70
N THR A 28 -17.64 12.28 13.95
CA THR A 28 -18.53 11.91 15.06
C THR A 28 -19.07 10.51 14.84
N ARG A 29 -19.56 10.17 13.64
CA ARG A 29 -20.08 8.82 13.34
C ARG A 29 -19.00 7.76 13.50
N SER A 30 -17.79 7.98 13.01
CA SER A 30 -16.65 7.06 13.18
C SER A 30 -16.33 6.77 14.65
N GLN A 31 -16.63 7.70 15.57
CA GLN A 31 -16.42 7.53 17.01
C GLN A 31 -17.64 6.95 17.73
N THR A 32 -18.86 7.37 17.37
CA THR A 32 -20.08 7.09 18.15
C THR A 32 -20.95 6.00 17.58
N ALA A 33 -20.75 5.58 16.33
CA ALA A 33 -21.55 4.52 15.71
C ALA A 33 -21.42 3.21 16.50
N SER A 34 -22.54 2.52 16.64
CA SER A 34 -22.61 1.18 17.23
C SER A 34 -21.95 0.14 16.31
N LEU A 35 -21.54 -0.99 16.87
CA LEU A 35 -20.99 -2.11 16.07
C LEU A 35 -21.97 -2.61 15.01
N GLN A 36 -23.28 -2.60 15.30
CA GLN A 36 -24.29 -3.04 14.35
C GLN A 36 -24.41 -2.09 13.15
N GLU A 37 -24.34 -0.78 13.39
CA GLU A 37 -24.32 0.22 12.31
C GLU A 37 -23.06 0.09 11.46
N ILE A 38 -21.90 -0.09 12.09
CA ILE A 38 -20.63 -0.31 11.38
C ILE A 38 -20.69 -1.56 10.51
N GLN A 39 -21.20 -2.68 11.04
CA GLN A 39 -21.32 -3.91 10.26
C GLN A 39 -22.25 -3.70 9.05
N ARG A 40 -23.35 -2.98 9.23
CA ARG A 40 -24.26 -2.66 8.14
C ARG A 40 -23.60 -1.80 7.06
N ASP A 41 -22.80 -0.81 7.47
CA ASP A 41 -22.03 0.03 6.55
C ASP A 41 -20.99 -0.82 5.78
N LEU A 42 -20.31 -1.76 6.44
CA LEU A 42 -19.38 -2.70 5.80
C LEU A 42 -20.07 -3.61 4.78
N GLU A 43 -21.23 -4.19 5.11
CA GLU A 43 -21.98 -5.01 4.14
C GLU A 43 -22.46 -4.19 2.95
N SER A 44 -22.92 -2.95 3.18
CA SER A 44 -23.31 -2.04 2.11
C SER A 44 -22.13 -1.71 1.19
N GLU A 45 -20.95 -1.46 1.76
CA GLU A 45 -19.73 -1.18 0.98
C GLU A 45 -19.29 -2.42 0.20
N ARG A 46 -19.37 -3.62 0.78
CA ARG A 46 -19.08 -4.87 0.06
C ARG A 46 -19.98 -5.05 -1.15
N VAL A 47 -21.28 -4.81 -1.01
CA VAL A 47 -22.23 -4.87 -2.12
C VAL A 47 -21.87 -3.83 -3.19
N ARG A 48 -21.54 -2.59 -2.77
CA ARG A 48 -21.11 -1.54 -3.69
C ARG A 48 -19.84 -1.95 -4.46
N LEU A 49 -18.84 -2.50 -3.78
CA LEU A 49 -17.59 -2.94 -4.42
C LEU A 49 -17.87 -4.05 -5.45
N ASN A 50 -18.69 -5.03 -5.12
CA ASN A 50 -19.10 -6.08 -6.06
C ASN A 50 -19.82 -5.51 -7.30
N VAL A 51 -20.66 -4.49 -7.13
CA VAL A 51 -21.28 -3.78 -8.27
C VAL A 51 -20.23 -3.06 -9.11
N LEU A 52 -19.30 -2.32 -8.49
CA LEU A 52 -18.23 -1.61 -9.20
C LEU A 52 -17.26 -2.57 -9.90
N GLU A 53 -17.11 -3.78 -9.38
CA GLU A 53 -16.32 -4.84 -9.98
C GLU A 53 -16.89 -5.28 -11.33
N GLN A 54 -18.21 -5.42 -11.42
CA GLN A 54 -18.90 -6.02 -12.58
C GLN A 54 -19.48 -4.98 -13.54
N ALA A 55 -19.65 -3.73 -13.11
CA ALA A 55 -20.30 -2.70 -13.92
C ALA A 55 -19.54 -2.40 -15.24
N PRO A 56 -20.23 -2.09 -16.34
CA PRO A 56 -19.53 -1.57 -17.52
C PRO A 56 -18.89 -0.21 -17.20
N SER A 57 -17.62 -0.03 -17.56
CA SER A 57 -16.91 1.24 -17.34
C SER A 57 -17.23 2.30 -18.39
N LEU A 58 -17.77 1.88 -19.54
CA LEU A 58 -18.03 2.74 -20.70
C LEU A 58 -16.77 3.52 -21.15
N GLY A 59 -15.58 2.93 -20.95
CA GLY A 59 -14.29 3.53 -21.28
C GLY A 59 -13.63 4.34 -20.15
N PHE A 60 -14.21 4.35 -18.95
CA PHE A 60 -13.73 5.12 -17.79
C PHE A 60 -13.17 4.24 -16.66
N ASP A 61 -12.46 3.15 -16.99
CA ASP A 61 -11.94 2.22 -15.98
C ASP A 61 -11.00 2.91 -14.97
N ASN A 62 -10.10 3.79 -15.44
CA ASN A 62 -9.20 4.54 -14.59
C ASN A 62 -9.92 5.49 -13.61
N LEU A 63 -11.07 6.06 -14.00
CA LEU A 63 -11.89 6.90 -13.13
C LEU A 63 -12.52 6.07 -12.01
N ILE A 64 -13.04 4.88 -12.35
CA ILE A 64 -13.58 3.94 -11.37
C ILE A 64 -12.46 3.51 -10.40
N ALA A 65 -11.30 3.13 -10.93
CA ALA A 65 -10.14 2.74 -10.11
C ALA A 65 -9.71 3.87 -9.16
N SER A 66 -9.55 5.09 -9.68
CA SER A 66 -9.15 6.26 -8.89
C SER A 66 -10.17 6.60 -7.81
N TRP A 67 -11.47 6.57 -8.14
CA TRP A 67 -12.52 6.82 -7.17
C TRP A 67 -12.55 5.74 -6.08
N THR A 68 -12.48 4.47 -6.48
CA THR A 68 -12.41 3.35 -5.53
C THR A 68 -11.19 3.46 -4.62
N PHE A 69 -10.04 3.90 -5.14
CA PHE A 69 -8.85 4.14 -4.33
C PHE A 69 -9.04 5.24 -3.28
N LEU A 70 -9.71 6.35 -3.62
CA LEU A 70 -10.04 7.39 -2.65
C LEU A 70 -11.00 6.89 -1.54
N ASN A 71 -11.90 5.97 -1.87
CA ASN A 71 -12.76 5.33 -0.88
C ASN A 71 -11.95 4.37 0.01
N PHE A 72 -11.03 3.61 -0.57
CA PHE A 72 -10.09 2.78 0.18
C PHE A 72 -9.28 3.61 1.19
N LEU A 73 -8.75 4.77 0.80
CA LEU A 73 -7.99 5.62 1.73
C LEU A 73 -8.84 6.07 2.94
N GLN A 74 -10.12 6.37 2.73
CA GLN A 74 -11.05 6.70 3.82
C GLN A 74 -11.36 5.47 4.70
N TYR A 75 -11.63 4.32 4.07
CA TYR A 75 -11.86 3.06 4.75
C TYR A 75 -10.67 2.63 5.63
N PHE A 76 -9.47 2.70 5.07
CA PHE A 76 -8.23 2.32 5.74
C PHE A 76 -7.88 3.29 6.87
N GLY A 77 -8.07 4.58 6.63
CA GLY A 77 -7.74 5.66 7.55
C GLY A 77 -8.72 5.86 8.71
N ASP A 78 -9.89 5.20 8.70
CA ASP A 78 -10.85 5.29 9.81
C ASP A 78 -10.44 4.41 11.01
N GLU A 79 -9.33 4.76 11.65
CA GLU A 79 -8.77 4.04 12.81
C GLU A 79 -9.79 3.79 13.95
N PRO A 80 -10.67 4.73 14.33
CA PRO A 80 -11.70 4.49 15.34
C PRO A 80 -12.66 3.35 14.98
N VAL A 81 -13.00 3.21 13.69
CA VAL A 81 -13.80 2.06 13.24
C VAL A 81 -12.93 0.82 13.13
N ARG A 82 -11.74 0.90 12.50
CA ARG A 82 -10.84 -0.24 12.27
C ARG A 82 -10.29 -0.87 13.56
N SER A 83 -10.26 -0.14 14.67
CA SER A 83 -9.90 -0.69 15.99
C SER A 83 -11.00 -1.55 16.62
N ARG A 84 -12.24 -1.41 16.15
CA ARG A 84 -13.43 -2.14 16.62
C ARG A 84 -13.87 -3.23 15.64
N THR A 85 -13.36 -3.17 14.42
CA THR A 85 -13.58 -4.15 13.35
C THR A 85 -12.22 -4.61 12.79
N ASP A 86 -12.19 -5.00 11.52
CA ASP A 86 -10.99 -5.43 10.82
C ASP A 86 -10.79 -4.64 9.51
N TYR A 87 -9.88 -5.12 8.67
CA TYR A 87 -9.59 -4.60 7.34
C TYR A 87 -10.07 -5.54 6.22
N THR A 88 -11.09 -6.36 6.47
CA THR A 88 -11.54 -7.44 5.58
C THR A 88 -12.02 -7.01 4.20
N LEU A 89 -12.29 -5.72 3.95
CA LEU A 89 -12.65 -5.22 2.61
C LEU A 89 -11.44 -4.79 1.77
N SER A 90 -10.23 -4.81 2.33
CA SER A 90 -9.00 -4.43 1.61
C SER A 90 -8.79 -5.25 0.33
N PRO A 91 -8.96 -6.60 0.32
CA PRO A 91 -8.85 -7.37 -0.91
C PRO A 91 -9.89 -6.97 -1.97
N GLU A 92 -11.11 -6.62 -1.56
CA GLU A 92 -12.20 -6.23 -2.46
C GLU A 92 -11.91 -4.87 -3.12
N TYR A 93 -11.39 -3.90 -2.35
CA TYR A 93 -10.86 -2.67 -2.93
C TYR A 93 -9.74 -2.96 -3.93
N PHE A 94 -8.82 -3.86 -3.55
CA PHE A 94 -7.67 -4.20 -4.37
C PHE A 94 -8.08 -4.80 -5.71
N ASP A 95 -9.03 -5.72 -5.68
CA ASP A 95 -9.54 -6.39 -6.88
C ASP A 95 -10.29 -5.42 -7.81
N VAL A 96 -11.18 -4.56 -7.27
CA VAL A 96 -11.87 -3.55 -8.09
C VAL A 96 -10.87 -2.60 -8.74
N ILE A 97 -9.85 -2.16 -8.01
CA ILE A 97 -8.88 -1.19 -8.54
C ILE A 97 -8.02 -1.82 -9.63
N LEU A 98 -7.42 -3.00 -9.39
CA LEU A 98 -6.50 -3.61 -10.36
C LEU A 98 -7.20 -4.21 -11.57
N ARG A 99 -8.44 -4.70 -11.44
CA ARG A 99 -9.21 -5.18 -12.60
C ARG A 99 -9.51 -4.03 -13.57
N ARG A 100 -9.64 -2.81 -13.06
CA ARG A 100 -9.93 -1.60 -13.83
C ARG A 100 -8.67 -0.93 -14.36
N ASP A 101 -7.68 -0.76 -13.50
CA ASP A 101 -6.41 -0.14 -13.86
C ASP A 101 -5.24 -0.92 -13.26
N PRO A 102 -4.78 -2.00 -13.93
CA PRO A 102 -3.65 -2.78 -13.45
C PRO A 102 -2.34 -1.98 -13.47
N ARG A 103 -2.29 -0.82 -14.14
CA ARG A 103 -1.12 0.06 -14.22
C ARG A 103 -1.09 1.11 -13.10
N PHE A 104 -2.05 1.09 -12.18
CA PHE A 104 -2.10 2.01 -11.05
C PHE A 104 -1.09 1.63 -9.97
N LEU A 105 0.19 1.94 -10.20
CA LEU A 105 1.33 1.47 -9.39
C LEU A 105 1.20 1.73 -7.89
N SER A 106 0.78 2.94 -7.49
CA SER A 106 0.64 3.27 -6.07
C SER A 106 -0.40 2.40 -5.37
N ALA A 107 -1.41 1.91 -6.09
CA ALA A 107 -2.45 1.06 -5.51
C ALA A 107 -1.84 -0.24 -4.93
N TYR A 108 -0.86 -0.85 -5.60
CA TYR A 108 -0.21 -2.07 -5.13
C TYR A 108 0.40 -1.89 -3.75
N THR A 109 1.23 -0.87 -3.52
CA THR A 109 1.88 -0.68 -2.21
C THR A 109 0.88 -0.53 -1.08
N PHE A 110 -0.16 0.28 -1.28
CA PHE A 110 -1.17 0.55 -0.26
C PHE A 110 -2.05 -0.68 0.00
N LEU A 111 -2.57 -1.28 -1.06
CA LEU A 111 -3.57 -2.34 -0.97
C LEU A 111 -2.94 -3.69 -0.64
N SER A 112 -1.71 -3.96 -1.09
CA SER A 112 -0.99 -5.17 -0.69
C SER A 112 -0.69 -5.14 0.80
N THR A 113 -0.14 -4.03 1.32
CA THR A 113 0.08 -3.87 2.77
C THR A 113 -1.24 -4.00 3.55
N SER A 114 -2.30 -3.32 3.10
CA SER A 114 -3.61 -3.41 3.76
C SER A 114 -4.18 -4.83 3.76
N THR A 115 -3.99 -5.57 2.67
CA THR A 115 -4.54 -6.92 2.52
C THR A 115 -3.70 -7.95 3.25
N ALA A 116 -2.38 -7.98 3.02
CA ALA A 116 -1.47 -8.96 3.60
C ALA A 116 -1.27 -8.75 5.10
N MET A 117 -0.99 -7.51 5.53
CA MET A 117 -0.63 -7.21 6.91
C MET A 117 -1.84 -6.96 7.80
N TYR A 118 -2.79 -6.14 7.34
CA TYR A 118 -3.89 -5.65 8.18
C TYR A 118 -5.14 -6.52 8.10
N ALA A 119 -5.50 -7.02 6.91
CA ALA A 119 -6.58 -7.98 6.74
C ALA A 119 -6.12 -9.42 7.03
N GLY A 120 -4.81 -9.67 7.07
CA GLY A 120 -4.25 -11.00 7.33
C GLY A 120 -4.43 -11.99 6.18
N ASP A 121 -4.54 -11.49 4.93
CA ASP A 121 -4.77 -12.31 3.73
C ASP A 121 -3.64 -12.12 2.68
N PRO A 122 -2.40 -12.52 3.01
CA PRO A 122 -1.26 -12.37 2.10
C PRO A 122 -1.39 -13.20 0.81
N GLN A 123 -2.07 -14.34 0.86
CA GLN A 123 -2.30 -15.18 -0.32
C GLN A 123 -3.14 -14.43 -1.37
N ARG A 124 -4.20 -13.75 -0.94
CA ARG A 124 -5.03 -12.97 -1.85
C ARG A 124 -4.33 -11.70 -2.35
N ALA A 125 -3.51 -11.05 -1.52
CA ALA A 125 -2.67 -9.93 -1.96
C ALA A 125 -1.73 -10.33 -3.11
N ILE A 126 -1.06 -11.48 -2.97
CA ILE A 126 -0.15 -12.02 -3.99
C ILE A 126 -0.92 -12.45 -5.25
N ALA A 127 -2.08 -13.09 -5.09
CA ALA A 127 -2.91 -13.50 -6.23
C ALA A 127 -3.34 -12.28 -7.08
N LEU A 128 -3.84 -11.23 -6.44
CA LEU A 128 -4.24 -9.98 -7.12
C LEU A 128 -3.04 -9.27 -7.76
N THR A 129 -1.90 -9.25 -7.06
CA THR A 129 -0.66 -8.69 -7.61
C THR A 129 -0.19 -9.46 -8.85
N ASN A 130 -0.28 -10.79 -8.84
CA ASN A 130 0.06 -11.62 -9.99
C ASN A 130 -0.85 -11.37 -11.20
N GLU A 131 -2.15 -11.19 -10.99
CA GLU A 131 -3.06 -10.82 -12.07
C GLU A 131 -2.68 -9.47 -12.67
N GLY A 132 -2.40 -8.48 -11.82
CA GLY A 132 -1.95 -7.16 -12.24
C GLY A 132 -0.64 -7.18 -13.05
N LEU A 133 0.36 -7.95 -12.58
CA LEU A 133 1.67 -8.11 -13.23
C LEU A 133 1.60 -8.60 -14.67
N LYS A 134 0.54 -9.33 -15.07
CA LYS A 134 0.33 -9.76 -16.47
C LYS A 134 0.17 -8.60 -17.46
N HIS A 135 -0.15 -7.40 -16.97
CA HIS A 135 -0.38 -6.21 -17.77
C HIS A 135 0.81 -5.24 -17.77
N LEU A 136 1.90 -5.61 -17.10
CA LEU A 136 3.07 -4.77 -16.87
C LEU A 136 4.30 -5.36 -17.55
N SER A 137 5.31 -4.52 -17.67
CA SER A 137 6.60 -4.88 -18.24
C SER A 137 7.70 -4.06 -17.55
N PRO A 138 8.98 -4.40 -17.74
CA PRO A 138 10.08 -3.65 -17.15
C PRO A 138 10.08 -2.14 -17.43
N THR A 139 9.49 -1.73 -18.57
CA THR A 139 9.52 -0.33 -19.05
C THR A 139 8.14 0.33 -19.09
N LEU A 140 7.05 -0.42 -18.84
CA LEU A 140 5.68 0.10 -18.94
C LEU A 140 4.74 -0.51 -17.89
N PRO A 141 4.13 0.32 -17.02
CA PRO A 141 4.52 1.72 -16.74
C PRO A 141 5.96 1.81 -16.18
N PRO A 142 6.58 3.00 -16.20
CA PRO A 142 7.84 3.24 -15.47
C PRO A 142 7.71 2.74 -14.03
N ASP A 143 8.80 2.30 -13.41
CA ASP A 143 8.81 1.86 -12.01
C ASP A 143 8.04 0.56 -11.69
N SER A 144 7.63 -0.21 -12.70
CA SER A 144 6.94 -1.50 -12.50
C SER A 144 7.72 -2.52 -11.66
N HIS A 145 9.05 -2.39 -11.58
CA HIS A 145 9.90 -3.24 -10.73
C HIS A 145 9.57 -3.13 -9.23
N TYR A 146 8.97 -2.02 -8.77
CA TYR A 146 8.52 -1.89 -7.37
C TYR A 146 7.39 -2.86 -7.02
N ILE A 147 6.55 -3.26 -7.98
CA ILE A 147 5.48 -4.22 -7.72
C ILE A 147 6.06 -5.60 -7.39
N TRP A 148 7.13 -6.01 -8.09
CA TRP A 148 7.86 -7.22 -7.75
C TRP A 148 8.49 -7.17 -6.36
N ARG A 149 9.01 -6.01 -5.94
CA ARG A 149 9.52 -5.84 -4.58
C ARG A 149 8.40 -5.92 -3.53
N THR A 150 7.24 -5.30 -3.79
CA THR A 150 6.06 -5.43 -2.92
C THR A 150 5.63 -6.89 -2.79
N LYS A 151 5.54 -7.63 -3.91
CA LYS A 151 5.25 -9.06 -3.90
C LYS A 151 6.28 -9.86 -3.09
N ALA A 152 7.57 -9.59 -3.29
CA ALA A 152 8.64 -10.26 -2.55
C ALA A 152 8.56 -10.02 -1.04
N ILE A 153 8.19 -8.80 -0.63
CA ILE A 153 7.95 -8.46 0.78
C ILE A 153 6.80 -9.29 1.35
N ASP A 154 5.69 -9.41 0.62
CA ASP A 154 4.54 -10.15 1.10
C ASP A 154 4.83 -11.65 1.23
N GLU A 155 5.55 -12.21 0.25
CA GLU A 155 6.02 -13.59 0.27
C GLU A 155 6.95 -13.84 1.47
N LEU A 156 7.92 -12.94 1.70
CA LEU A 156 8.89 -13.12 2.77
C LEU A 156 8.27 -12.91 4.16
N LEU A 157 7.62 -11.77 4.38
CA LEU A 157 7.22 -11.32 5.71
C LEU A 157 5.89 -11.90 6.17
N PHE A 158 4.97 -12.20 5.25
CA PHE A 158 3.61 -12.59 5.60
C PHE A 158 3.27 -14.03 5.21
N LEU A 159 3.94 -14.62 4.21
CA LEU A 159 3.87 -16.07 3.95
C LEU A 159 5.04 -16.87 4.53
N GLY A 160 6.18 -16.24 4.82
CA GLY A 160 7.40 -16.95 5.20
C GLY A 160 8.01 -17.77 4.05
N ASP A 161 7.65 -17.45 2.80
CA ASP A 161 8.14 -18.13 1.60
C ASP A 161 9.38 -17.43 1.05
N ALA A 162 10.52 -17.73 1.68
CA ALA A 162 11.82 -17.18 1.29
C ALA A 162 12.23 -17.54 -0.15
N ALA A 163 11.81 -18.72 -0.65
CA ALA A 163 12.14 -19.17 -1.99
C ALA A 163 11.38 -18.36 -3.05
N ALA A 164 10.08 -18.16 -2.86
CA ALA A 164 9.27 -17.29 -3.72
C ALA A 164 9.75 -15.83 -3.65
N ALA A 165 10.00 -15.33 -2.43
CA ALA A 165 10.51 -13.98 -2.23
C ALA A 165 11.84 -13.75 -2.96
N ARG A 166 12.77 -14.73 -2.91
CA ARG A 166 14.02 -14.68 -3.67
C ARG A 166 13.77 -14.48 -5.15
N GLN A 167 12.92 -15.30 -5.75
CA GLN A 167 12.59 -15.20 -7.18
C GLN A 167 11.96 -13.85 -7.52
N SER A 168 11.08 -13.33 -6.68
CA SER A 168 10.47 -12.02 -6.86
C SER A 168 11.50 -10.88 -6.77
N PHE A 169 12.45 -10.95 -5.83
CA PHE A 169 13.54 -9.98 -5.74
C PHE A 169 14.52 -10.06 -6.91
N GLU A 170 14.83 -11.26 -7.42
CA GLU A 170 15.62 -11.44 -8.65
C GLU A 170 14.90 -10.77 -9.83
N THR A 171 13.60 -11.04 -9.99
CA THR A 171 12.79 -10.45 -11.08
C THR A 171 12.70 -8.93 -10.95
N ALA A 172 12.55 -8.41 -9.72
CA ALA A 172 12.59 -6.97 -9.46
C ALA A 172 13.92 -6.34 -9.90
N ALA A 173 15.04 -7.01 -9.62
CA ALA A 173 16.36 -6.52 -10.01
C ALA A 173 16.50 -6.45 -11.52
N ASP A 174 16.09 -7.51 -12.22
CA ASP A 174 16.17 -7.58 -13.68
C ASP A 174 15.26 -6.54 -14.35
N TRP A 175 14.06 -6.33 -13.80
CA TRP A 175 13.14 -5.28 -14.30
C TRP A 175 13.69 -3.87 -14.04
N ALA A 176 14.32 -3.64 -12.89
CA ALA A 176 14.91 -2.35 -12.57
C ALA A 176 16.09 -2.03 -13.51
N GLU A 177 16.95 -3.01 -13.83
CA GLU A 177 18.02 -2.86 -14.81
C GLU A 177 17.50 -2.59 -16.22
N ALA A 178 16.50 -3.36 -16.65
CA ALA A 178 15.89 -3.21 -17.97
C ALA A 178 15.08 -1.91 -18.12
N SER A 179 14.68 -1.25 -17.02
CA SER A 179 13.93 0.00 -17.07
C SER A 179 14.73 1.17 -17.65
N GLY A 180 16.07 1.12 -17.57
CA GLY A 180 16.96 2.19 -18.03
C GLY A 180 16.91 3.48 -17.19
N GLN A 181 16.20 3.49 -16.07
CA GLN A 181 16.07 4.67 -15.21
C GLN A 181 17.31 4.84 -14.30
N PRO A 182 17.75 6.09 -14.01
CA PRO A 182 18.87 6.34 -13.12
C PRO A 182 18.72 5.71 -11.73
N GLU A 183 17.52 5.74 -11.14
CA GLU A 183 17.26 5.09 -9.85
C GLU A 183 17.23 3.56 -9.95
N GLY A 184 17.04 2.99 -11.14
CA GLY A 184 16.91 1.55 -11.36
C GLY A 184 18.15 0.76 -10.95
N GLN A 185 19.36 1.32 -11.09
CA GLN A 185 20.60 0.62 -10.72
C GLN A 185 20.71 0.36 -9.20
N SER A 186 20.36 1.34 -8.37
CA SER A 186 20.43 1.17 -6.91
C SER A 186 19.37 0.17 -6.43
N VAL A 187 18.17 0.23 -7.01
CA VAL A 187 17.08 -0.71 -6.71
C VAL A 187 17.44 -2.12 -7.16
N ALA A 188 18.07 -2.28 -8.31
CA ALA A 188 18.51 -3.57 -8.80
C ALA A 188 19.57 -4.20 -7.90
N SER A 189 20.59 -3.43 -7.53
CA SER A 189 21.65 -3.89 -6.63
C SER A 189 21.09 -4.33 -5.28
N LEU A 190 20.21 -3.52 -4.67
CA LEU A 190 19.59 -3.85 -3.39
C LEU A 190 18.72 -5.12 -3.49
N SER A 191 17.90 -5.22 -4.52
CA SER A 191 17.01 -6.39 -4.71
C SER A 191 17.82 -7.68 -4.93
N ARG A 192 18.88 -7.61 -5.75
CA ARG A 192 19.77 -8.75 -6.02
C ARG A 192 20.56 -9.17 -4.79
N GLN A 193 20.99 -8.21 -3.97
CA GLN A 193 21.62 -8.49 -2.69
C GLN A 193 20.67 -9.22 -1.74
N THR A 194 19.42 -8.76 -1.60
CA THR A 194 18.40 -9.42 -0.77
C THR A 194 18.13 -10.86 -1.27
N ALA A 195 18.00 -11.07 -2.57
CA ALA A 195 17.87 -12.42 -3.13
C ALA A 195 19.08 -13.32 -2.81
N THR A 196 20.30 -12.78 -2.87
CA THR A 196 21.52 -13.51 -2.51
C THR A 196 21.52 -13.94 -1.04
N PHE A 197 21.06 -13.07 -0.14
CA PHE A 197 20.91 -13.42 1.28
C PHE A 197 19.91 -14.56 1.46
N LEU A 198 18.73 -14.47 0.83
CA LEU A 198 17.72 -15.53 0.88
C LEU A 198 18.19 -16.85 0.26
N ALA A 199 19.09 -16.80 -0.73
CA ALA A 199 19.68 -18.00 -1.33
C ALA A 199 20.57 -18.77 -0.34
N ASN A 200 21.33 -18.04 0.49
CA ASN A 200 22.28 -18.60 1.44
C ASN A 200 21.62 -18.93 2.80
N ASN A 201 20.65 -18.11 3.20
CA ASN A 201 19.91 -18.24 4.45
C ASN A 201 18.43 -17.84 4.22
N PRO A 202 17.52 -18.81 4.07
CA PRO A 202 16.08 -18.56 3.92
C PRO A 202 15.48 -17.73 5.07
N ASP A 203 16.04 -17.84 6.27
CA ASP A 203 15.58 -17.13 7.47
C ASP A 203 16.37 -15.83 7.72
N SER A 204 17.12 -15.33 6.73
CA SER A 204 18.01 -14.17 6.86
C SER A 204 17.36 -12.98 7.57
N SER A 205 17.92 -12.62 8.72
CA SER A 205 17.55 -11.43 9.50
C SER A 205 17.77 -10.16 8.69
N TYR A 206 18.82 -10.13 7.86
CA TYR A 206 19.12 -9.02 6.96
C TYR A 206 18.07 -8.88 5.85
N ALA A 207 17.63 -9.98 5.23
CA ALA A 207 16.61 -9.94 4.20
C ALA A 207 15.26 -9.45 4.76
N GLN A 208 14.88 -9.94 5.95
CA GLN A 208 13.70 -9.46 6.67
C GLN A 208 13.84 -7.97 7.05
N PHE A 209 15.02 -7.56 7.51
CA PHE A 209 15.32 -6.15 7.80
C PHE A 209 15.15 -5.27 6.56
N ALA A 210 15.71 -5.68 5.41
CA ALA A 210 15.60 -4.95 4.16
C ALA A 210 14.14 -4.81 3.70
N ALA A 211 13.34 -5.88 3.85
CA ALA A 211 11.91 -5.86 3.56
C ALA A 211 11.14 -4.90 4.49
N TRP A 212 11.37 -4.96 5.81
CA TRP A 212 10.73 -4.02 6.74
C TRP A 212 11.18 -2.56 6.56
N MET A 213 12.44 -2.34 6.16
CA MET A 213 12.94 -1.01 5.81
C MET A 213 12.15 -0.43 4.63
N MET A 214 11.84 -1.24 3.61
CA MET A 214 10.98 -0.79 2.50
C MET A 214 9.57 -0.43 2.96
N VAL A 215 8.97 -1.22 3.85
CA VAL A 215 7.67 -0.91 4.45
C VAL A 215 7.75 0.42 5.20
N LEU A 216 8.79 0.63 6.01
CA LEU A 216 8.99 1.86 6.78
C LEU A 216 9.14 3.10 5.87
N THR A 217 9.90 3.00 4.78
CA THR A 217 10.17 4.16 3.90
C THR A 217 8.99 4.50 3.00
N ASN A 218 8.18 3.52 2.61
CA ASN A 218 7.09 3.71 1.64
C ASN A 218 5.71 3.86 2.30
N ALA A 219 5.58 3.53 3.59
CA ALA A 219 4.32 3.63 4.30
C ALA A 219 3.87 5.09 4.48
N PRO A 220 2.65 5.44 4.03
CA PRO A 220 2.12 6.80 4.13
C PRO A 220 1.67 7.13 5.55
N ASP A 221 1.09 6.15 6.26
CA ASP A 221 0.50 6.34 7.57
C ASP A 221 1.51 6.09 8.71
N ARG A 222 1.20 6.60 9.91
CA ARG A 222 2.11 6.48 11.06
C ARG A 222 2.08 5.10 11.70
N ARG A 223 0.95 4.39 11.62
CA ARG A 223 0.77 3.09 12.25
C ARG A 223 1.65 2.04 11.58
N THR A 224 1.59 1.97 10.25
CA THR A 224 2.44 1.07 9.45
C THR A 224 3.91 1.37 9.67
N ARG A 225 4.31 2.66 9.67
CA ARG A 225 5.69 3.08 9.98
C ARG A 225 6.13 2.66 11.38
N SER A 226 5.27 2.84 12.40
CA SER A 226 5.58 2.39 13.76
C SER A 226 5.79 0.89 13.83
N THR A 227 4.89 0.11 13.21
CA THR A 227 5.02 -1.36 13.21
C THR A 227 6.28 -1.81 12.49
N ALA A 228 6.60 -1.23 11.34
CA ALA A 228 7.84 -1.54 10.63
C ALA A 228 9.09 -1.20 11.46
N ALA A 229 9.11 -0.05 12.14
CA ALA A 229 10.20 0.33 13.03
C ALA A 229 10.37 -0.66 14.21
N ASP A 230 9.28 -1.11 14.82
CA ASP A 230 9.32 -2.09 15.90
C ASP A 230 9.82 -3.46 15.42
N ARG A 231 9.43 -3.87 14.21
CA ARG A 231 9.92 -5.10 13.57
C ARG A 231 11.41 -5.03 13.24
N ILE A 232 11.89 -3.90 12.73
CA ILE A 232 13.33 -3.68 12.50
C ILE A 232 14.12 -3.80 13.81
N LYS A 233 13.63 -3.20 14.90
CA LYS A 233 14.27 -3.30 16.23
C LYS A 233 14.27 -4.73 16.75
N ALA A 234 13.20 -5.48 16.55
CA ALA A 234 13.11 -6.89 16.94
C ALA A 234 14.11 -7.79 16.19
N LEU A 235 14.49 -7.40 14.97
CA LEU A 235 15.54 -8.07 14.19
C LEU A 235 16.96 -7.66 14.59
N GLY A 236 17.13 -6.79 15.59
CA GLY A 236 18.44 -6.28 16.03
C GLY A 236 18.95 -5.07 15.25
N GLY A 237 18.14 -4.50 14.36
CA GLY A 237 18.41 -3.21 13.75
C GLY A 237 18.10 -2.04 14.69
N ASP A 238 18.49 -0.83 14.30
CA ASP A 238 18.18 0.40 15.03
C ASP A 238 17.40 1.37 14.15
N VAL A 239 16.41 2.05 14.74
CA VAL A 239 15.55 3.03 14.06
C VAL A 239 15.39 4.24 14.97
N VAL A 240 16.04 5.33 14.58
CA VAL A 240 16.03 6.60 15.29
C VAL A 240 15.26 7.63 14.46
N PRO A 241 14.08 8.10 14.91
CA PRO A 241 13.36 9.16 14.22
C PRO A 241 14.15 10.46 14.28
N GLN A 242 14.18 11.18 13.16
CA GLN A 242 14.84 12.47 13.03
C GLN A 242 13.82 13.62 13.12
N PRO A 243 14.25 14.84 13.52
CA PRO A 243 13.36 16.00 13.63
C PRO A 243 12.66 16.39 12.32
N ASP A 244 13.24 16.03 11.17
CA ASP A 244 12.69 16.28 9.83
C ASP A 244 11.62 15.26 9.40
N GLY A 245 11.31 14.29 10.25
CA GLY A 245 10.33 13.22 9.97
C GLY A 245 10.91 12.02 9.22
N THR A 246 12.21 12.01 8.93
CA THR A 246 12.92 10.84 8.40
C THR A 246 13.38 9.90 9.52
N PHE A 247 13.96 8.75 9.14
CA PHE A 247 14.53 7.80 10.08
C PHE A 247 16.00 7.58 9.78
N GLN A 248 16.84 7.62 10.81
CA GLN A 248 18.16 7.03 10.74
C GLN A 248 18.02 5.53 11.05
N ILE A 249 18.42 4.68 10.12
CA ILE A 249 18.25 3.24 10.20
C ILE A 249 19.63 2.57 10.18
N LYS A 250 19.87 1.64 11.09
CA LYS A 250 21.08 0.78 11.07
C LYS A 250 20.69 -0.68 10.92
N PRO A 251 21.40 -1.45 10.07
CA PRO A 251 21.14 -2.87 9.91
C PRO A 251 21.51 -3.66 11.17
N PRO A 252 20.97 -4.88 11.32
CA PRO A 252 21.41 -5.79 12.36
C PRO A 252 22.90 -6.16 12.20
N PRO A 253 23.60 -6.50 13.30
CA PRO A 253 25.05 -6.71 13.29
C PRO A 253 25.49 -7.98 12.54
N SER A 254 24.61 -8.96 12.40
CA SER A 254 24.83 -10.19 11.65
C SER A 254 23.51 -10.73 11.10
N ASP A 255 23.62 -11.63 10.12
CA ASP A 255 22.55 -12.55 9.78
C ASP A 255 22.37 -13.64 10.85
#